data_AF-A0A426U9C4-F1
#
_entry.id   AF-A0A426U9C4-F1
#
_cell.length_a   1.000
_cell.length_b   1.000
_cell.length_c   1.000
_cell.angle_alpha   90.00
_cell.angle_beta   90.00
_cell.angle_gamma   90.00
#
_symmetry.space_group_name_H-M   'P 1'
#
loop_
_entity.id
_entity.type
_entity.pdbx_description
1 polymer ?
#
loop_
_entity_poly.entity_id
_entity_poly.type
_entity_poly.pdbx_seq_one_letter_code
_entity_poly.pdbx_strand_id
1 'polypeptide(L)'
;MNDYRTPPPHLDTPLESTRHGAETGLRGLARRLVQDGRLSEAAAARAELEAKEAEVSLLEHVIDSGLVAARPATLSSAWEYGLPIIDLDAIRPETLPKAEAFPEKILRRLKILPLVQHGHRLTVAVPYPSTLAQLDELQFATGLTP
;
A
#
# COMPACT_ATOMS: atom_id res chain seq x y z
N MET A 1 19.79 -44.51 -56.30
CA MET A 1 19.64 -44.19 -54.87
C MET A 1 20.49 -42.96 -54.58
N ASN A 2 19.90 -41.78 -54.70
CA ASN A 2 20.45 -40.54 -54.13
C ASN A 2 19.30 -39.52 -54.10
N ASP A 3 18.69 -39.42 -52.92
CA ASP A 3 17.53 -38.58 -52.62
C ASP A 3 17.96 -37.11 -52.51
N TYR A 4 17.79 -36.35 -53.61
CA TYR A 4 17.80 -34.90 -53.55
C TYR A 4 16.50 -34.41 -52.90
N ARG A 5 16.55 -34.20 -51.58
CA ARG A 5 15.51 -33.50 -50.81
C ARG A 5 15.94 -32.04 -50.66
N THR A 6 15.41 -31.17 -51.51
CA THR A 6 15.57 -29.72 -51.44
C THR A 6 15.00 -29.16 -50.13
N PRO A 7 15.72 -28.33 -49.36
CA PRO A 7 15.12 -27.64 -48.22
C PRO A 7 14.16 -26.53 -48.72
N PRO A 8 13.02 -26.30 -48.05
CA PRO A 8 12.12 -25.21 -48.40
C PRO A 8 12.76 -23.84 -48.10
N PRO A 9 12.37 -22.78 -48.84
CA PRO A 9 12.94 -21.45 -48.70
C PRO A 9 12.57 -20.83 -47.35
N HIS A 10 13.54 -20.14 -46.74
CA HIS A 10 13.36 -19.32 -45.56
C HIS A 10 12.31 -18.25 -45.86
N LEU A 11 11.09 -18.46 -45.36
CA LEU A 11 10.06 -17.44 -45.32
C LEU A 11 10.24 -16.64 -44.04
N ASP A 12 10.43 -15.34 -44.27
CA ASP A 12 10.62 -14.28 -43.31
C ASP A 12 9.75 -14.42 -42.06
N THR A 13 10.44 -14.35 -40.93
CA THR A 13 9.91 -13.99 -39.61
C THR A 13 9.01 -12.77 -39.72
N PRO A 14 7.70 -12.85 -39.43
CA PRO A 14 7.02 -11.72 -38.84
C PRO A 14 7.39 -11.74 -37.36
N LEU A 15 7.95 -10.64 -36.90
CA LEU A 15 8.06 -10.27 -35.49
C LEU A 15 6.70 -10.46 -34.83
N GLU A 16 6.42 -11.64 -34.28
CA GLU A 16 5.32 -11.80 -33.34
C GLU A 16 5.82 -11.24 -32.02
N SER A 17 5.71 -9.91 -31.97
CA SER A 17 5.56 -9.06 -30.80
C SER A 17 5.98 -9.79 -29.54
N THR A 18 7.18 -9.48 -29.06
CA THR A 18 7.44 -9.64 -27.64
C THR A 18 6.25 -9.00 -26.96
N ARG A 19 5.35 -9.85 -26.46
CA ARG A 19 4.37 -9.48 -25.47
C ARG A 19 5.23 -9.23 -24.25
N HIS A 20 5.92 -8.08 -24.23
CA HIS A 20 6.21 -7.37 -23.01
C HIS A 20 4.84 -6.89 -22.49
N GLY A 21 3.91 -7.82 -22.24
CA GLY A 21 3.26 -7.77 -20.97
C GLY A 21 4.43 -7.94 -20.02
N ALA A 22 4.96 -6.82 -19.55
CA ALA A 22 5.47 -6.85 -18.20
C ALA A 22 4.30 -7.46 -17.43
N GLU A 23 4.40 -8.76 -17.15
CA GLU A 23 3.85 -9.35 -15.94
C GLU A 23 4.51 -8.54 -14.82
N THR A 24 4.14 -7.27 -14.69
CA THR A 24 4.41 -6.47 -13.52
C THR A 24 3.73 -7.28 -12.47
N GLY A 25 4.53 -8.03 -11.73
CA GLY A 25 4.11 -8.89 -10.64
C GLY A 25 3.59 -8.01 -9.52
N LEU A 26 2.54 -7.24 -9.81
CA LEU A 26 1.81 -6.42 -8.88
C LEU A 26 1.30 -7.38 -7.83
N ARG A 27 1.75 -7.15 -6.60
CA ARG A 27 1.43 -7.96 -5.44
C ARG A 27 0.86 -7.04 -4.38
N GLY A 28 0.05 -7.62 -3.49
CA GLY A 28 -0.57 -6.87 -2.43
C GLY A 28 -1.46 -5.73 -2.95
N LEU A 29 -1.26 -4.54 -2.38
CA LEU A 29 -2.11 -3.39 -2.59
C LEU A 29 -2.18 -2.92 -4.06
N ALA A 30 -1.09 -2.97 -4.83
CA ALA A 30 -1.11 -2.51 -6.22
C ALA A 30 -2.06 -3.35 -7.08
N ARG A 31 -1.98 -4.68 -6.93
CA ARG A 31 -2.90 -5.60 -7.59
C ARG A 31 -4.33 -5.34 -7.17
N ARG A 32 -4.56 -5.08 -5.88
CA ARG A 32 -5.90 -4.80 -5.37
C ARG A 32 -6.49 -3.52 -5.96
N LEU A 33 -5.71 -2.45 -6.04
CA LEU A 33 -6.15 -1.18 -6.64
C LEU A 33 -6.51 -1.33 -8.13
N VAL A 34 -5.81 -2.21 -8.86
CA VAL A 34 -6.16 -2.54 -10.26
C VAL A 34 -7.45 -3.36 -10.32
N GLN A 35 -7.59 -4.38 -9.47
CA GLN A 35 -8.81 -5.21 -9.41
C GLN A 35 -10.05 -4.42 -9.03
N ASP A 36 -9.90 -3.44 -8.13
CA ASP A 36 -10.98 -2.53 -7.73
C ASP A 36 -11.24 -1.41 -8.78
N GLY A 37 -10.56 -1.46 -9.94
CA GLY A 37 -10.73 -0.54 -11.07
C GLY A 37 -10.25 0.88 -10.79
N ARG A 38 -9.37 1.07 -9.79
CA ARG A 38 -8.88 2.39 -9.37
C ARG A 38 -7.67 2.86 -10.14
N LEU A 39 -6.83 1.91 -10.54
CA LEU A 39 -5.62 2.15 -11.34
C LEU A 39 -5.58 1.16 -12.50
N SER A 40 -4.97 1.57 -13.61
CA SER A 40 -4.54 0.61 -14.63
C SER A 40 -3.27 -0.11 -14.17
N GLU A 41 -2.98 -1.28 -14.74
CA GLU A 41 -1.74 -2.02 -14.42
C GLU A 41 -0.48 -1.15 -14.62
N ALA A 42 -0.43 -0.40 -15.73
CA ALA A 42 0.65 0.54 -16.01
C ALA A 42 0.75 1.67 -14.96
N ALA A 43 -0.39 2.23 -14.53
CA ALA A 43 -0.41 3.27 -13.50
C ALA A 43 0.01 2.72 -12.12
N ALA A 44 -0.43 1.51 -11.78
CA ALA A 44 -0.06 0.85 -10.53
C ALA A 44 1.43 0.51 -10.48
N ALA A 45 2.00 -0.02 -11.56
CA ALA A 45 3.43 -0.31 -11.66
C ALA A 45 4.28 0.96 -11.54
N ARG A 46 3.84 2.05 -12.19
CA ARG A 46 4.51 3.35 -12.08
C ARG A 46 4.41 3.91 -10.65
N ALA A 47 3.23 3.85 -10.04
CA ALA A 47 3.03 4.32 -8.67
C ALA A 47 3.89 3.52 -7.66
N GLU A 48 4.08 2.22 -7.87
CA GLU A 48 5.01 1.42 -7.04
C GLU A 48 6.46 1.88 -7.19
N LEU A 49 6.89 2.17 -8.42
CA LEU A 49 8.25 2.66 -8.66
C LEU A 49 8.46 4.04 -8.01
N GLU A 50 7.54 4.97 -8.25
CA GLU A 50 7.60 6.32 -7.69
C GLU A 50 7.53 6.30 -6.15
N ALA A 51 6.66 5.47 -5.56
CA ALA A 51 6.58 5.31 -4.12
C ALA A 51 7.89 4.78 -3.53
N LYS A 52 8.52 3.83 -4.22
CA LYS A 52 9.82 3.28 -3.81
C LYS A 52 10.94 4.32 -3.92
N GLU A 53 10.95 5.13 -4.98
CA GLU A 53 11.92 6.21 -5.17
C GLU A 53 11.75 7.33 -4.15
N ALA A 54 10.51 7.63 -3.76
CA ALA A 54 10.18 8.60 -2.73
C ALA A 54 10.28 8.04 -1.30
N GLU A 55 10.64 6.76 -1.14
CA GLU A 55 10.71 6.05 0.14
C GLU A 55 9.43 6.11 0.99
N VAL A 56 8.27 6.19 0.31
CA VAL A 56 6.93 6.21 0.93
C VAL A 56 6.16 4.94 0.61
N SER A 57 5.08 4.70 1.35
CA SER A 57 4.20 3.57 1.03
C SER A 57 3.43 3.82 -0.28
N LEU A 58 3.10 2.76 -1.01
CA LEU A 58 2.27 2.87 -2.21
C LEU A 58 0.94 3.57 -1.91
N LEU A 59 0.31 3.25 -0.77
CA LEU A 59 -0.96 3.85 -0.37
C LEU A 59 -0.83 5.37 -0.16
N GLU A 60 0.24 5.80 0.50
CA GLU A 60 0.54 7.22 0.70
C GLU A 60 0.76 7.93 -0.62
N HIS A 61 1.58 7.34 -1.50
CA HIS A 61 1.86 7.92 -2.82
C HIS A 61 0.60 8.10 -3.67
N VAL A 62 -0.25 7.07 -3.78
CA VAL A 62 -1.46 7.17 -4.64
C VAL A 62 -2.49 8.17 -4.13
N ILE A 63 -2.51 8.43 -2.82
CA ILE A 63 -3.40 9.43 -2.21
C ILE A 63 -2.81 10.83 -2.38
N ASP A 64 -1.53 11.01 -2.07
CA ASP A 64 -0.87 12.33 -2.12
C ASP A 64 -0.72 12.85 -3.55
N SER A 65 -0.42 11.96 -4.50
CA SER A 65 -0.41 12.27 -5.94
C SER A 65 -1.80 12.47 -6.55
N GLY A 66 -2.88 12.22 -5.79
CA GLY A 66 -4.25 12.33 -6.26
C GLY A 66 -4.68 11.29 -7.30
N LEU A 67 -3.90 10.22 -7.48
CA LEU A 67 -4.24 9.11 -8.39
C LEU A 67 -5.51 8.37 -7.96
N VAL A 68 -5.69 8.20 -6.65
CA VAL A 68 -6.88 7.56 -6.07
C VAL A 68 -7.33 8.36 -4.85
N ALA A 69 -8.65 8.56 -4.70
CA ALA A 69 -9.19 9.20 -3.51
C ALA A 69 -8.85 8.41 -2.23
N ALA A 70 -8.64 9.12 -1.11
CA ALA A 70 -8.22 8.52 0.16
C ALA A 70 -9.14 7.39 0.63
N ARG A 71 -10.45 7.66 0.77
CA ARG A 71 -11.44 6.69 1.28
C ARG A 71 -11.42 5.34 0.55
N PRO A 72 -11.50 5.28 -0.79
CA PRO A 72 -11.44 4.00 -1.49
C PRO A 72 -10.06 3.35 -1.48
N ALA A 73 -8.97 4.13 -1.52
CA ALA A 73 -7.63 3.56 -1.42
C ALA A 73 -7.42 2.90 -0.04
N THR A 74 -7.86 3.56 1.03
CA THR A 74 -7.88 3.01 2.39
C THR A 74 -8.76 1.76 2.45
N LEU A 75 -9.92 1.74 1.78
CA LEU A 75 -10.76 0.54 1.67
C LEU A 75 -9.99 -0.62 1.06
N SER A 76 -9.49 -0.46 -0.17
CA SER A 76 -8.69 -1.51 -0.84
C SER A 76 -7.54 -2.01 0.05
N SER A 77 -6.88 -1.10 0.78
CA SER A 77 -5.81 -1.44 1.71
C SER A 77 -6.29 -2.23 2.92
N ALA A 78 -7.38 -1.82 3.58
CA ALA A 78 -7.96 -2.55 4.69
C ALA A 78 -8.34 -3.99 4.32
N TRP A 79 -8.90 -4.18 3.12
CA TRP A 79 -9.22 -5.52 2.61
C TRP A 79 -7.98 -6.37 2.39
N GLU A 80 -6.91 -5.78 1.83
CA GLU A 80 -5.66 -6.50 1.55
C GLU A 80 -4.90 -6.88 2.83
N TYR A 81 -4.83 -5.96 3.80
CA TYR A 81 -4.08 -6.16 5.05
C TYR A 81 -4.93 -6.71 6.20
N GLY A 82 -6.24 -6.89 5.99
CA GLY A 82 -7.16 -7.37 7.02
C GLY A 82 -7.34 -6.41 8.20
N LEU A 83 -7.20 -5.10 7.96
CA LEU A 83 -7.27 -4.06 8.99
C LEU A 83 -8.66 -3.40 9.04
N PRO A 84 -9.16 -3.01 10.22
CA PRO A 84 -10.38 -2.22 10.30
C PRO A 84 -10.16 -0.79 9.80
N ILE A 85 -11.21 -0.17 9.25
CA ILE A 85 -11.22 1.26 8.91
C ILE A 85 -12.03 2.01 9.94
N ILE A 86 -11.53 3.18 10.30
CA ILE A 86 -12.23 4.14 11.14
C ILE A 86 -12.37 5.47 10.40
N ASP A 87 -13.55 6.07 10.51
CA ASP A 87 -13.81 7.41 10.02
C ASP A 87 -13.54 8.40 11.16
N LEU A 88 -12.50 9.22 11.03
CA LEU A 88 -12.08 10.14 12.10
C LEU A 88 -13.09 11.26 12.32
N ASP A 89 -13.85 11.65 11.30
CA ASP A 89 -14.90 12.68 11.41
C ASP A 89 -16.08 12.20 12.27
N ALA A 90 -16.23 10.88 12.43
CA ALA A 90 -17.25 10.28 13.29
C ALA A 90 -16.81 10.16 14.76
N ILE A 91 -15.54 10.41 15.07
CA ILE A 91 -15.00 10.27 16.44
C ILE A 91 -15.18 11.58 17.21
N ARG A 92 -15.70 11.47 18.43
CA ARG A 92 -15.77 12.57 19.38
C ARG A 92 -14.41 12.78 20.06
N PRO A 93 -13.76 13.97 19.92
CA PRO A 93 -12.45 14.22 20.54
C PRO A 93 -12.43 13.99 22.05
N GLU A 94 -13.56 14.16 22.74
CA GLU A 94 -13.68 14.00 24.18
C GLU A 94 -13.58 12.52 24.63
N THR A 95 -13.77 11.59 23.70
CA THR A 95 -13.68 10.15 23.95
C THR A 95 -12.26 9.60 23.79
N LEU A 96 -11.37 10.38 23.17
CA LEU A 96 -9.99 10.00 22.96
C LEU A 96 -9.19 10.11 24.26
N PRO A 97 -8.18 9.25 24.46
CA PRO A 97 -7.29 9.38 25.59
C PRO A 97 -6.50 10.70 25.49
N LYS A 98 -6.18 11.30 26.65
CA LYS A 98 -5.52 12.60 26.70
C LYS A 98 -4.16 12.53 26.00
N ALA A 99 -3.93 13.40 25.01
CA ALA A 99 -2.68 13.45 24.26
C ALA A 99 -1.45 13.66 25.16
N GLU A 100 -1.61 14.36 26.29
CA GLU A 100 -0.58 14.60 27.31
C GLU A 100 -0.01 13.32 27.94
N ALA A 101 -0.75 12.20 27.88
CA ALA A 101 -0.29 10.91 28.40
C ALA A 101 0.69 10.20 27.46
N PHE A 102 0.92 10.73 26.26
CA PHE A 102 1.72 10.10 25.22
C PHE A 102 2.82 11.03 24.70
N PRO A 103 3.92 10.47 24.15
CA PRO A 103 4.99 11.25 23.56
C PRO A 103 4.53 11.92 22.25
N GLU A 104 4.09 13.18 22.33
CA GLU A 104 3.57 13.96 21.20
C GLU A 104 4.51 13.95 19.97
N LYS A 105 5.83 14.03 20.20
CA LYS A 105 6.83 14.01 19.13
C LYS A 105 6.74 12.75 18.27
N ILE A 106 6.53 11.58 18.90
CA ILE A 106 6.42 10.29 18.21
C ILE A 106 5.08 10.22 17.49
N LEU A 107 3.98 10.58 18.17
CA LEU A 107 2.64 10.57 17.58
C LEU A 107 2.57 11.44 16.32
N ARG A 108 3.12 12.66 16.36
CA ARG A 108 3.14 13.56 15.20
C ARG A 108 4.02 13.05 14.07
N ARG A 109 5.20 12.52 14.38
CA ARG A 109 6.13 12.00 13.37
C ARG A 109 5.56 10.79 12.66
N LEU A 110 4.98 9.85 13.41
CA LEU A 110 4.36 8.64 12.87
C LEU A 110 2.92 8.85 12.38
N LYS A 111 2.35 10.04 12.63
CA LYS A 111 0.94 10.40 12.37
C LYS A 111 -0.05 9.39 12.99
N ILE A 112 0.28 8.87 14.18
CA ILE A 112 -0.55 7.89 14.90
C ILE A 112 -1.50 8.62 15.84
N LEU A 113 -2.75 8.16 15.88
CA LEU A 113 -3.76 8.66 16.81
C LEU A 113 -4.17 7.58 17.81
N PRO A 114 -3.85 7.74 19.11
CA PRO A 114 -4.37 6.87 20.16
C PRO A 114 -5.90 6.95 20.24
N LEU A 115 -6.58 5.81 20.14
CA LEU A 115 -8.05 5.74 20.16
C LEU A 115 -8.58 5.35 21.54
N VAL A 116 -8.03 4.27 22.12
CA VAL A 116 -8.50 3.71 23.39
C VAL A 116 -7.30 3.12 24.12
N GLN A 117 -7.18 3.41 25.42
CA GLN A 117 -6.22 2.74 26.29
C GLN A 117 -6.97 1.89 27.32
N HIS A 118 -6.64 0.60 27.38
CA HIS A 118 -7.17 -0.33 28.39
C HIS A 118 -6.01 -1.04 29.08
N GLY A 119 -5.68 -0.60 30.30
CA GLY A 119 -4.54 -1.11 31.06
C GLY A 119 -3.24 -0.90 30.27
N HIS A 120 -2.56 -2.00 29.95
CA HIS A 120 -1.33 -2.01 29.15
C HIS A 120 -1.54 -2.11 27.63
N ARG A 121 -2.79 -2.13 27.16
CA ARG A 121 -3.11 -2.22 25.73
C ARG A 121 -3.56 -0.88 25.19
N LEU A 122 -3.02 -0.46 24.06
CA LEU A 122 -3.32 0.81 23.41
C LEU A 122 -3.83 0.59 21.99
N THR A 123 -5.12 0.79 21.74
CA THR A 123 -5.63 0.79 20.37
C THR A 123 -5.27 2.10 19.70
N VAL A 124 -4.61 2.04 18.56
CA VAL A 124 -4.16 3.20 17.79
C VAL A 124 -4.71 3.18 16.36
N ALA A 125 -5.06 4.34 15.83
CA ALA A 125 -5.29 4.53 14.40
C ALA A 125 -3.97 4.87 13.72
N VAL A 126 -3.70 4.18 12.62
CA VAL A 126 -2.54 4.41 11.76
C VAL A 126 -3.01 4.96 10.40
N PRO A 127 -2.25 5.87 9.77
CA PRO A 127 -2.64 6.43 8.48
C PRO A 127 -2.49 5.40 7.36
N TYR A 128 -1.46 4.56 7.46
CA TYR A 128 -1.09 3.57 6.45
C TYR A 128 -0.68 2.25 7.12
N PRO A 129 -0.91 1.09 6.49
CA PRO A 129 -0.49 -0.22 7.04
C PRO A 129 1.02 -0.33 7.25
N SER A 130 1.83 0.38 6.47
CA SER A 130 3.30 0.42 6.63
C SER A 130 3.74 1.01 7.97
N THR A 131 2.92 1.89 8.56
CA THR A 131 3.20 2.50 9.87
C THR A 131 3.16 1.46 10.99
N LEU A 132 2.52 0.30 10.77
CA LEU A 132 2.50 -0.80 11.75
C LEU A 132 3.92 -1.26 12.13
N ALA A 133 4.87 -1.23 11.18
CA ALA A 133 6.27 -1.59 11.43
C ALA A 133 7.02 -0.57 12.33
N GLN A 134 6.43 0.61 12.58
CA GLN A 134 7.02 1.67 13.40
C GLN A 134 6.37 1.73 14.79
N LEU A 135 5.43 0.83 15.10
CA LEU A 135 4.73 0.79 16.39
C LEU A 135 5.62 0.35 17.55
N ASP A 136 6.70 -0.38 17.28
CA ASP A 136 7.67 -0.78 18.30
C ASP A 136 8.27 0.42 19.03
N GLU A 137 8.49 1.54 18.31
CA GLU A 137 9.00 2.77 18.91
C GLU A 137 7.98 3.41 19.86
N LEU A 138 6.69 3.37 19.49
CA LEU A 138 5.62 3.85 20.36
C LEU A 138 5.50 2.96 21.61
N GLN A 139 5.61 1.64 21.44
CA GLN A 139 5.62 0.69 22.55
C GLN A 139 6.78 0.99 23.50
N PHE A 140 7.99 1.20 22.98
CA PHE A 140 9.17 1.49 23.80
C PHE A 140 9.03 2.79 24.58
N ALA A 141 8.47 3.83 23.96
CA ALA A 141 8.33 5.14 24.57
C ALA A 141 7.19 5.23 25.60
N THR A 142 6.15 4.42 25.44
CA THR A 142 4.95 4.45 26.31
C THR A 142 4.89 3.30 27.31
N GLY A 143 5.61 2.20 27.07
CA GLY A 143 5.45 0.95 27.80
C GLY A 143 4.11 0.25 27.57
N LEU A 144 3.34 0.69 26.57
CA LEU A 144 2.03 0.13 26.21
C LEU A 144 2.16 -0.74 24.97
N THR A 145 1.36 -1.81 24.90
CA THR A 145 1.31 -2.70 23.74
C THR A 145 0.24 -2.22 22.75
N PRO A 146 0.63 -1.76 21.55
CA PRO A 146 -0.30 -1.33 20.51
C PRO A 146 -1.06 -2.48 19.84
#